data_AF-A0A1M7GFM5-F1
#
_entry.id   AF-A0A1M7GFM5-F1
#
_cell.length_a   1.000
_cell.length_b   1.000
_cell.length_c   1.000
_cell.angle_alpha   90.00
_cell.angle_beta   90.00
_cell.angle_gamma   90.00
#
_symmetry.space_group_name_H-M   'P 1'
#
loop_
_entity.id
_entity.type
_entity.pdbx_description
1 polymer ?
#
loop_
_entity_poly.entity_id
_entity_poly.type
_entity_poly.pdbx_seq_one_letter_code
_entity_poly.pdbx_strand_id
1 'polypeptide(L)'
;MNPNEKVIARDRDHLLELIEETFENEGKNCDLSFIDVSQVTDMHDLFAGEGPILNLDTGEEEERIPFDLGIGNWDVSNVTDMSHMFNGSNFNGDISRWNVSNVEKMACMFDESLYNGDISNWNVSKVQDMMAMFRESQFTGDISRWDVSNVRNMRDMFRGSLFNGDVSDWNVSNVTDMAYMFCLSPFNGDVSRWNVSNVTNMNAMFSETPFNGDVSNWDVHNVTNMILMFEQSEFNGDVGKWNVSKATNVEGMFENSAMEKAGKLPAWYKNFRI
;
A
#
# COMPACT_ATOMS: atom_id res chain seq x y z
N MET A 1 -15.97 -10.09 35.07
CA MET A 1 -14.74 -9.31 35.35
C MET A 1 -15.13 -7.90 35.75
N ASN A 2 -14.27 -7.19 36.49
CA ASN A 2 -14.49 -5.77 36.77
C ASN A 2 -14.36 -5.00 35.44
N PRO A 3 -15.35 -4.20 35.00
CA PRO A 3 -15.32 -3.52 33.69
C PRO A 3 -14.18 -2.49 33.53
N ASN A 4 -13.37 -2.25 34.57
CA ASN A 4 -12.20 -1.37 34.54
C ASN A 4 -10.86 -2.12 34.69
N GLU A 5 -10.85 -3.44 34.77
CA GLU A 5 -9.61 -4.21 34.92
C GLU A 5 -9.06 -4.55 33.53
N LYS A 6 -8.00 -3.85 33.13
CA LYS A 6 -7.31 -4.14 31.88
C LYS A 6 -6.46 -5.41 32.00
N VAL A 7 -6.45 -6.23 30.95
CA VAL A 7 -5.56 -7.38 30.84
C VAL A 7 -4.33 -6.96 30.03
N ILE A 8 -3.14 -7.08 30.62
CA ILE A 8 -1.89 -6.65 29.97
C ILE A 8 -1.40 -7.74 29.02
N ALA A 9 -1.37 -7.42 27.72
CA ALA A 9 -0.67 -8.22 26.73
C ALA A 9 0.85 -8.05 26.92
N ARG A 10 1.58 -9.16 27.04
CA ARG A 10 3.02 -9.15 27.39
C ARG A 10 3.91 -9.09 26.16
N ASP A 11 3.39 -9.62 25.07
CA ASP A 11 4.02 -9.75 23.76
C ASP A 11 2.89 -10.02 22.73
N ARG A 12 3.29 -10.20 21.47
CA ARG A 12 2.38 -10.48 20.36
C ARG A 12 1.59 -11.77 20.57
N ASP A 13 2.24 -12.85 21.01
CA ASP A 13 1.59 -14.15 21.09
C ASP A 13 0.54 -14.16 22.20
N HIS A 14 0.83 -13.54 23.36
CA HIS A 14 -0.17 -13.35 24.40
C HIS A 14 -1.32 -12.44 23.95
N LEU A 15 -1.05 -11.42 23.14
CA LEU A 15 -2.11 -10.59 22.55
C LEU A 15 -3.01 -11.42 21.63
N LEU A 16 -2.42 -12.24 20.76
CA LEU A 16 -3.15 -13.11 19.85
C LEU A 16 -4.03 -14.11 20.60
N GLU A 17 -3.50 -14.75 21.65
CA GLU A 17 -4.27 -15.65 22.53
C GLU A 17 -5.51 -14.96 23.12
N LEU A 18 -5.37 -13.73 23.63
CA LEU A 18 -6.48 -12.95 24.19
C LEU A 18 -7.52 -12.57 23.12
N ILE A 19 -7.08 -12.21 21.91
CA ILE A 19 -7.96 -11.90 20.78
C ILE A 19 -8.76 -13.14 20.38
N GLU A 20 -8.09 -14.28 20.19
CA GLU A 20 -8.70 -15.55 19.79
C GLU A 20 -9.71 -16.04 20.83
N GLU A 21 -9.35 -16.01 22.13
CA GLU A 21 -10.27 -16.36 23.22
C GLU A 21 -11.50 -15.43 23.21
N THR A 22 -11.33 -14.14 22.93
CA THR A 22 -12.46 -13.20 22.86
C THR A 22 -13.33 -13.48 21.65
N PHE A 23 -12.76 -13.78 20.48
CA PHE A 23 -13.51 -14.15 19.28
C PHE A 23 -14.30 -15.46 19.46
N GLU A 24 -13.74 -16.45 20.15
CA GLU A 24 -14.44 -17.70 20.47
C GLU A 24 -15.64 -17.47 21.40
N ASN A 25 -15.51 -16.55 22.35
CA ASN A 25 -16.53 -16.28 23.37
C ASN A 25 -17.61 -15.30 22.92
N GLU A 26 -17.26 -14.27 22.14
CA GLU A 26 -18.11 -13.13 21.81
C GLU A 26 -18.39 -12.98 20.30
N GLY A 27 -17.65 -13.69 19.45
CA GLY A 27 -17.69 -13.55 17.99
C GLY A 27 -16.78 -12.44 17.46
N LYS A 28 -16.74 -12.28 16.13
CA LYS A 28 -15.79 -11.38 15.42
C LYS A 28 -16.07 -9.88 15.54
N ASN A 29 -17.25 -9.50 16.06
CA ASN A 29 -17.63 -8.11 16.31
C ASN A 29 -17.67 -7.86 17.83
N CYS A 30 -16.56 -8.18 18.51
CA CYS A 30 -16.39 -8.02 19.96
C CYS A 30 -15.64 -6.73 20.31
N ASP A 31 -15.59 -6.40 21.60
CA ASP A 31 -14.82 -5.26 22.11
C ASP A 31 -13.49 -5.73 22.72
N LEU A 32 -12.37 -5.28 22.16
CA LEU A 32 -11.02 -5.58 22.63
C LEU A 32 -10.41 -4.42 23.43
N SER A 33 -11.20 -3.40 23.80
CA SER A 33 -10.73 -2.21 24.53
C SER A 33 -10.17 -2.52 25.94
N PHE A 34 -10.50 -3.68 26.49
CA PHE A 34 -10.02 -4.15 27.79
C PHE A 34 -8.55 -4.62 27.77
N ILE A 35 -7.98 -4.88 26.59
CA ILE A 35 -6.60 -5.34 26.46
C ILE A 35 -5.66 -4.12 26.50
N ASP A 36 -4.70 -4.13 27.43
CA ASP A 36 -3.59 -3.19 27.47
C ASP A 36 -2.44 -3.71 26.61
N VAL A 37 -2.23 -3.07 25.46
CA VAL A 37 -1.19 -3.41 24.48
C VAL A 37 0.08 -2.56 24.62
N SER A 38 0.20 -1.74 25.67
CA SER A 38 1.32 -0.80 25.83
C SER A 38 2.70 -1.45 25.91
N GLN A 39 2.78 -2.76 26.17
CA GLN A 39 4.05 -3.52 26.19
C GLN A 39 4.36 -4.23 24.86
N VAL A 40 3.41 -4.25 23.92
CA VAL A 40 3.53 -4.96 22.65
C VAL A 40 4.31 -4.11 21.65
N THR A 41 5.34 -4.70 21.06
CA THR A 41 6.17 -4.03 20.03
C THR A 41 5.91 -4.56 18.62
N ASP A 42 5.17 -5.65 18.50
CA ASP A 42 4.90 -6.37 17.27
C ASP A 42 3.41 -6.73 17.19
N MET A 43 2.75 -6.26 16.14
CA MET A 43 1.33 -6.48 15.86
C MET A 43 1.10 -7.11 14.49
N HIS A 44 2.12 -7.78 13.92
CA HIS A 44 1.95 -8.40 12.61
C HIS A 44 0.84 -9.46 12.61
N ASP A 45 0.06 -9.53 11.54
CA ASP A 45 -1.01 -10.53 11.31
C ASP A 45 -2.15 -10.59 12.36
N LEU A 46 -2.24 -9.68 13.34
CA LEU A 46 -3.22 -9.83 14.45
C LEU A 46 -4.68 -9.97 14.02
N PHE A 47 -5.08 -9.27 12.95
CA PHE A 47 -6.42 -9.29 12.40
C PHE A 47 -6.42 -9.63 10.90
N ALA A 48 -5.39 -10.37 10.46
CA ALA A 48 -5.32 -10.89 9.10
C ALA A 48 -6.43 -11.93 8.88
N GLY A 49 -7.19 -11.79 7.79
CA GLY A 49 -8.24 -12.72 7.39
C GLY A 49 -9.56 -12.05 6.99
N GLU A 50 -10.34 -12.81 6.22
CA GLU A 50 -11.60 -12.46 5.50
C GLU A 50 -11.46 -11.67 4.19
N GLY A 51 -10.54 -12.13 3.33
CA GLY A 51 -10.66 -11.94 1.88
C GLY A 51 -12.02 -12.43 1.34
N PRO A 52 -12.38 -12.12 0.08
CA PRO A 52 -13.72 -12.34 -0.46
C PRO A 52 -14.23 -13.75 -0.15
N ILE A 53 -15.29 -13.84 0.65
CA ILE A 53 -15.97 -15.10 0.93
C ILE A 53 -16.82 -15.37 -0.31
N LEU A 54 -16.26 -16.11 -1.28
CA LEU A 54 -17.07 -16.71 -2.32
C LEU A 54 -18.02 -17.69 -1.64
N ASN A 55 -19.31 -17.44 -1.74
CA ASN A 55 -20.29 -18.42 -1.37
C ASN A 55 -20.12 -19.61 -2.33
N LEU A 56 -19.53 -20.71 -1.85
CA LEU A 56 -19.23 -21.87 -2.69
C LEU A 56 -20.49 -22.57 -3.22
N ASP A 57 -21.67 -22.28 -2.62
CA ASP A 57 -22.95 -22.85 -3.03
C ASP A 57 -23.64 -22.00 -4.11
N THR A 58 -23.47 -20.67 -4.11
CA THR A 58 -24.11 -19.76 -5.08
C THR A 58 -23.16 -19.24 -6.15
N GLY A 59 -21.85 -19.29 -5.92
CA GLY A 59 -20.84 -18.63 -6.76
C GLY A 59 -20.88 -17.11 -6.70
N GLU A 60 -21.67 -16.54 -5.77
CA GLU A 60 -21.75 -15.10 -5.53
C GLU A 60 -20.76 -14.71 -4.41
N GLU A 61 -20.17 -13.53 -4.52
CA GLU A 61 -19.40 -12.94 -3.41
C GLU A 61 -20.37 -12.64 -2.25
N GLU A 62 -20.10 -13.17 -1.05
CA GLU A 62 -20.82 -12.73 0.13
C GLU A 62 -20.51 -11.27 0.41
N GLU A 63 -21.53 -10.53 0.87
CA GLU A 63 -21.39 -9.15 1.27
C GLU A 63 -20.39 -9.05 2.43
N ARG A 64 -19.27 -8.38 2.19
CA ARG A 64 -18.27 -8.11 3.24
C ARG A 64 -18.86 -7.11 4.24
N ILE A 65 -19.12 -7.56 5.47
CA ILE A 65 -19.73 -6.72 6.52
C ILE A 65 -18.63 -6.04 7.33
N PRO A 66 -18.55 -4.69 7.36
CA PRO A 66 -17.57 -3.98 8.17
C PRO A 66 -17.80 -4.18 9.67
N PHE A 67 -16.72 -4.27 10.44
CA PHE A 67 -16.79 -4.36 11.91
C PHE A 67 -15.80 -3.39 12.60
N ASP A 68 -16.06 -3.14 13.89
CA ASP A 68 -15.19 -2.40 14.80
C ASP A 68 -14.86 -3.30 16.00
N LEU A 69 -13.65 -3.15 16.55
CA LEU A 69 -13.11 -3.93 17.66
C LEU A 69 -12.90 -3.08 18.93
N GLY A 70 -13.29 -1.80 18.94
CA GLY A 70 -13.07 -0.91 20.08
C GLY A 70 -11.60 -0.56 20.36
N ILE A 71 -10.71 -0.86 19.42
CA ILE A 71 -9.25 -0.74 19.56
C ILE A 71 -8.71 0.68 19.34
N GLY A 72 -9.59 1.67 19.06
CA GLY A 72 -9.18 3.05 18.78
C GLY A 72 -8.43 3.75 19.91
N ASN A 73 -8.53 3.25 21.15
CA ASN A 73 -7.83 3.79 22.32
C ASN A 73 -6.63 2.94 22.78
N TRP A 74 -6.22 1.94 21.99
CA TRP A 74 -5.00 1.18 22.25
C TRP A 74 -3.76 2.08 22.22
N ASP A 75 -2.87 1.91 23.21
CA ASP A 75 -1.57 2.57 23.22
C ASP A 75 -0.58 1.76 22.38
N VAL A 76 -0.56 2.05 21.07
CA VAL A 76 0.35 1.40 20.11
C VAL A 76 1.71 2.12 20.00
N SER A 77 2.03 3.03 20.92
CA SER A 77 3.21 3.89 20.79
C SER A 77 4.55 3.15 20.85
N ASN A 78 4.58 1.91 21.34
CA ASN A 78 5.77 1.06 21.36
C ASN A 78 5.85 0.08 20.17
N VAL A 79 4.83 0.05 19.30
CA VAL A 79 4.77 -0.87 18.17
C VAL A 79 5.73 -0.44 17.07
N THR A 80 6.50 -1.41 16.57
CA THR A 80 7.49 -1.25 15.49
C THR A 80 7.11 -2.01 14.22
N ASP A 81 6.27 -3.05 14.33
CA ASP A 81 5.84 -3.89 13.21
C ASP A 81 4.31 -4.00 13.21
N MET A 82 3.66 -3.55 12.14
CA MET A 82 2.22 -3.67 11.89
C MET A 82 1.95 -4.41 10.57
N SER A 83 2.94 -5.16 10.07
CA SER A 83 2.83 -5.82 8.77
C SER A 83 1.65 -6.79 8.77
N HIS A 84 0.85 -6.80 7.70
CA HIS A 84 -0.31 -7.67 7.54
C HIS A 84 -1.42 -7.55 8.60
N MET A 85 -1.36 -6.56 9.50
CA MET A 85 -2.25 -6.48 10.67
C MET A 85 -3.74 -6.56 10.31
N PHE A 86 -4.17 -5.96 9.19
CA PHE A 86 -5.56 -6.00 8.69
C PHE A 86 -5.64 -6.57 7.26
N ASN A 87 -4.70 -7.46 6.88
CA ASN A 87 -4.68 -8.08 5.55
C ASN A 87 -5.98 -8.87 5.30
N GLY A 88 -6.69 -8.56 4.22
CA GLY A 88 -8.00 -9.11 3.88
C GLY A 88 -9.12 -8.68 4.84
N SER A 89 -8.85 -7.86 5.86
CA SER A 89 -9.82 -7.64 6.93
C SER A 89 -11.00 -6.78 6.52
N ASN A 90 -12.18 -7.12 7.04
CA ASN A 90 -13.38 -6.26 7.00
C ASN A 90 -13.37 -5.18 8.11
N PHE A 91 -12.30 -5.10 8.91
CA PHE A 91 -12.16 -4.06 9.93
C PHE A 91 -12.27 -2.65 9.32
N ASN A 92 -13.11 -1.81 9.92
CA ASN A 92 -13.28 -0.41 9.53
C ASN A 92 -13.52 0.51 10.75
N GLY A 93 -13.00 0.12 11.92
CA GLY A 93 -13.09 0.91 13.15
C GLY A 93 -12.16 2.13 13.15
N ASP A 94 -12.42 3.09 14.05
CA ASP A 94 -11.61 4.31 14.16
C ASP A 94 -10.26 4.03 14.84
N ILE A 95 -9.18 4.24 14.09
CA ILE A 95 -7.77 4.15 14.55
C ILE A 95 -7.00 5.46 14.31
N SER A 96 -7.72 6.56 14.08
CA SER A 96 -7.14 7.89 13.78
C SER A 96 -6.25 8.43 14.92
N ARG A 97 -6.47 7.97 16.15
CA ARG A 97 -5.75 8.41 17.36
C ARG A 97 -4.48 7.63 17.66
N TRP A 98 -4.19 6.58 16.90
CA TRP A 98 -3.01 5.77 17.13
C TRP A 98 -1.72 6.56 16.93
N ASN A 99 -0.79 6.42 17.88
CA ASN A 99 0.56 6.95 17.75
C ASN A 99 1.45 5.94 17.04
N VAL A 100 1.54 6.02 15.71
CA VAL A 100 2.35 5.11 14.88
C VAL A 100 3.80 5.60 14.67
N SER A 101 4.27 6.60 15.43
CA SER A 101 5.58 7.25 15.19
C SER A 101 6.81 6.37 15.43
N ASN A 102 6.63 5.17 15.99
CA ASN A 102 7.68 4.17 16.16
C ASN A 102 7.57 2.99 15.17
N VAL A 103 6.55 2.95 14.32
CA VAL A 103 6.35 1.87 13.36
C VAL A 103 7.38 1.97 12.23
N GLU A 104 8.06 0.86 11.95
CA GLU A 104 9.07 0.74 10.90
C GLU A 104 8.59 -0.09 9.71
N LYS A 105 7.60 -0.97 9.91
CA LYS A 105 7.06 -1.85 8.87
C LYS A 105 5.53 -1.81 8.85
N MET A 106 4.97 -1.55 7.68
CA MET A 106 3.52 -1.54 7.40
C MET A 106 3.18 -2.36 6.14
N ALA A 107 4.07 -3.29 5.76
CA ALA A 107 3.86 -4.12 4.58
C ALA A 107 2.52 -4.85 4.68
N CYS A 108 1.71 -4.78 3.63
CA CYS A 108 0.40 -5.43 3.51
C CYS A 108 -0.61 -5.10 4.61
N MET A 109 -0.44 -4.01 5.36
CA MET A 109 -1.28 -3.71 6.53
C MET A 109 -2.77 -3.66 6.21
N PHE A 110 -3.16 -3.07 5.07
CA PHE A 110 -4.55 -2.94 4.59
C PHE A 110 -4.74 -3.55 3.18
N ASP A 111 -3.88 -4.49 2.80
CA ASP A 111 -4.01 -5.27 1.56
C ASP A 111 -5.36 -6.01 1.55
N GLU A 112 -6.13 -5.92 0.48
CA GLU A 112 -7.48 -6.47 0.32
C GLU A 112 -8.47 -6.05 1.43
N SER A 113 -8.19 -4.98 2.18
CA SER A 113 -9.00 -4.52 3.31
C SER A 113 -10.15 -3.60 2.88
N LEU A 114 -11.25 -3.63 3.64
CA LEU A 114 -12.33 -2.64 3.56
C LEU A 114 -12.01 -1.30 4.23
N TYR A 115 -10.89 -1.22 4.96
CA TYR A 115 -10.57 -0.04 5.76
C TYR A 115 -10.51 1.23 4.91
N ASN A 116 -11.28 2.25 5.31
CA ASN A 116 -11.31 3.56 4.65
C ASN A 116 -11.40 4.72 5.67
N GLY A 117 -10.90 4.49 6.89
CA GLY A 117 -10.88 5.49 7.96
C GLY A 117 -9.82 6.58 7.76
N ASP A 118 -9.90 7.64 8.58
CA ASP A 118 -8.94 8.75 8.54
C ASP A 118 -7.62 8.39 9.23
N ILE A 119 -6.55 8.34 8.44
CA ILE A 119 -5.16 8.14 8.88
C ILE A 119 -4.25 9.30 8.43
N SER A 120 -4.83 10.44 8.07
CA SER A 120 -4.10 11.61 7.55
C SER A 120 -3.12 12.21 8.56
N ASN A 121 -3.36 12.01 9.86
CA ASN A 121 -2.53 12.54 10.95
C ASN A 121 -1.45 11.56 11.43
N TRP A 122 -1.37 10.36 10.85
CA TRP A 122 -0.35 9.38 11.22
C TRP A 122 1.06 9.89 10.89
N ASN A 123 1.97 9.78 11.86
CA ASN A 123 3.39 10.04 11.65
C ASN A 123 4.08 8.76 11.16
N VAL A 124 4.22 8.61 9.85
CA VAL A 124 4.86 7.46 9.19
C VAL A 124 6.36 7.67 8.90
N SER A 125 6.97 8.72 9.47
CA SER A 125 8.36 9.11 9.14
C SER A 125 9.42 8.05 9.41
N LYS A 126 9.15 7.01 10.21
CA LYS A 126 10.08 5.89 10.45
C LYS A 126 9.82 4.65 9.60
N VAL A 127 8.71 4.62 8.87
CA VAL A 127 8.34 3.46 8.07
C VAL A 127 9.32 3.28 6.91
N GLN A 128 9.83 2.06 6.75
CA GLN A 128 10.81 1.69 5.73
C GLN A 128 10.19 0.78 4.66
N ASP A 129 9.14 0.04 5.01
CA ASP A 129 8.46 -0.90 4.13
C ASP A 129 6.95 -0.64 4.10
N MET A 130 6.43 -0.27 2.92
CA MET A 130 5.01 -0.06 2.61
C MET A 130 4.55 -0.98 1.47
N MET A 131 5.26 -2.08 1.24
CA MET A 131 4.91 -3.05 0.19
C MET A 131 3.44 -3.47 0.32
N ALA A 132 2.67 -3.35 -0.76
CA ALA A 132 1.27 -3.74 -0.84
C ALA A 132 0.36 -3.18 0.28
N MET A 133 0.73 -2.08 0.94
CA MET A 133 -0.01 -1.57 2.11
C MET A 133 -1.50 -1.37 1.85
N PHE A 134 -1.88 -0.96 0.64
CA PHE A 134 -3.28 -0.75 0.19
C PHE A 134 -3.59 -1.50 -1.11
N ARG A 135 -2.90 -2.59 -1.42
CA ARG A 135 -3.19 -3.39 -2.61
C ARG A 135 -4.64 -3.91 -2.56
N GLU A 136 -5.38 -3.82 -3.66
CA GLU A 136 -6.80 -4.19 -3.80
C GLU A 136 -7.71 -3.62 -2.68
N SER A 137 -7.31 -2.51 -2.07
CA SER A 137 -8.00 -1.88 -0.94
C SER A 137 -9.10 -0.91 -1.41
N GLN A 138 -10.12 -0.73 -0.56
CA GLN A 138 -11.15 0.31 -0.73
C GLN A 138 -10.66 1.71 -0.28
N PHE A 139 -9.42 1.83 0.21
CA PHE A 139 -8.89 3.06 0.77
C PHE A 139 -8.81 4.21 -0.26
N THR A 140 -9.36 5.37 0.12
CA THR A 140 -9.39 6.61 -0.66
C THR A 140 -9.02 7.84 0.17
N GLY A 141 -8.57 7.64 1.41
CA GLY A 141 -8.29 8.70 2.37
C GLY A 141 -7.09 9.58 1.99
N ASP A 142 -7.01 10.75 2.63
CA ASP A 142 -5.91 11.70 2.42
C ASP A 142 -4.65 11.25 3.15
N ILE A 143 -3.56 11.08 2.38
CA ILE A 143 -2.21 10.75 2.86
C ILE A 143 -1.16 11.72 2.29
N SER A 144 -1.60 12.88 1.78
CA SER A 144 -0.74 13.89 1.15
C SER A 144 0.35 14.42 2.10
N ARG A 145 0.09 14.40 3.40
CA ARG A 145 0.99 14.91 4.46
C ARG A 145 1.94 13.88 5.03
N TRP A 146 1.88 12.63 4.58
CA TRP A 146 2.78 11.59 5.07
C TRP A 146 4.23 11.88 4.68
N ASP A 147 5.12 11.83 5.67
CA ASP A 147 6.56 11.85 5.43
C ASP A 147 7.02 10.44 5.07
N VAL A 148 7.08 10.15 3.77
CA VAL A 148 7.56 8.87 3.23
C VAL A 148 9.06 8.84 2.95
N SER A 149 9.83 9.81 3.47
CA SER A 149 11.25 9.98 3.10
C SER A 149 12.16 8.83 3.52
N ASN A 150 11.75 7.97 4.47
CA ASN A 150 12.51 6.79 4.89
C ASN A 150 12.05 5.48 4.22
N VAL A 151 10.99 5.51 3.42
CA VAL A 151 10.46 4.34 2.73
C VAL A 151 11.43 3.89 1.64
N ARG A 152 11.70 2.58 1.59
CA ARG A 152 12.55 1.94 0.57
C ARG A 152 11.78 1.07 -0.39
N ASN A 153 10.68 0.48 0.08
CA ASN A 153 9.85 -0.46 -0.67
C ASN A 153 8.41 0.06 -0.76
N MET A 154 7.96 0.40 -1.98
CA MET A 154 6.59 0.79 -2.31
C MET A 154 5.96 -0.17 -3.35
N ARG A 155 6.57 -1.35 -3.53
CA ARG A 155 6.07 -2.36 -4.44
C ARG A 155 4.60 -2.67 -4.14
N ASP A 156 3.77 -2.72 -5.17
CA ASP A 156 2.35 -3.07 -5.09
C ASP A 156 1.49 -2.15 -4.20
N MET A 157 2.01 -1.03 -3.66
CA MET A 157 1.35 -0.26 -2.57
C MET A 157 -0.12 0.09 -2.84
N PHE A 158 -0.49 0.44 -4.07
CA PHE A 158 -1.84 0.80 -4.50
C PHE A 158 -2.35 -0.06 -5.67
N ARG A 159 -1.73 -1.22 -5.95
CA ARG A 159 -2.14 -2.10 -7.06
C ARG A 159 -3.61 -2.50 -6.91
N GLY A 160 -4.44 -2.27 -7.92
CA GLY A 160 -5.87 -2.60 -7.90
C GLY A 160 -6.70 -1.82 -6.87
N SER A 161 -6.13 -0.85 -6.16
CA SER A 161 -6.85 -0.04 -5.18
C SER A 161 -7.71 1.04 -5.84
N LEU A 162 -8.64 1.62 -5.07
CA LEU A 162 -9.43 2.78 -5.50
C LEU A 162 -8.71 4.13 -5.32
N PHE A 163 -7.46 4.11 -4.84
CA PHE A 163 -6.73 5.32 -4.46
C PHE A 163 -6.39 6.20 -5.67
N ASN A 164 -6.71 7.49 -5.56
CA ASN A 164 -6.32 8.54 -6.52
C ASN A 164 -6.02 9.88 -5.79
N GLY A 165 -5.48 9.78 -4.57
CA GLY A 165 -5.16 10.94 -3.73
C GLY A 165 -3.89 11.68 -4.17
N ASP A 166 -3.67 12.86 -3.58
CA ASP A 166 -2.48 13.66 -3.84
C ASP A 166 -1.24 13.04 -3.18
N VAL A 167 -0.21 12.81 -3.99
CA VAL A 167 1.11 12.30 -3.60
C VAL A 167 2.24 13.18 -4.15
N SER A 168 1.91 14.37 -4.65
CA SER A 168 2.83 15.21 -5.41
C SER A 168 3.97 15.79 -4.57
N ASP A 169 3.77 15.91 -3.26
CA ASP A 169 4.76 16.39 -2.28
C ASP A 169 5.60 15.27 -1.63
N TRP A 170 5.34 14.00 -1.97
CA TRP A 170 6.08 12.89 -1.39
C TRP A 170 7.55 12.90 -1.76
N ASN A 171 8.42 12.79 -0.75
CA ASN A 171 9.85 12.59 -0.95
C ASN A 171 10.15 11.10 -1.13
N VAL A 172 10.16 10.63 -2.37
CA VAL A 172 10.45 9.22 -2.72
C VAL A 172 11.93 8.92 -2.99
N SER A 173 12.85 9.83 -2.61
CA SER A 173 14.26 9.72 -3.00
C SER A 173 15.01 8.51 -2.43
N ASN A 174 14.49 7.85 -1.40
CA ASN A 174 15.07 6.63 -0.83
C ASN A 174 14.41 5.33 -1.34
N VAL A 175 13.36 5.43 -2.15
CA VAL A 175 12.64 4.27 -2.68
C VAL A 175 13.48 3.58 -3.75
N THR A 176 13.60 2.25 -3.65
CA THR A 176 14.35 1.42 -4.59
C THR A 176 13.45 0.51 -5.44
N ASP A 177 12.24 0.18 -4.96
CA ASP A 177 11.28 -0.67 -5.65
C ASP A 177 9.89 0.00 -5.67
N MET A 178 9.37 0.24 -6.88
CA MET A 178 8.04 0.78 -7.17
C MET A 178 7.25 -0.15 -8.11
N ALA A 179 7.66 -1.41 -8.24
CA ALA A 179 6.98 -2.36 -9.13
C ALA A 179 5.49 -2.45 -8.78
N TYR A 180 4.65 -2.41 -9.79
CA TYR A 180 3.20 -2.52 -9.72
C TYR A 180 2.50 -1.46 -8.84
N MET A 181 3.19 -0.41 -8.38
CA MET A 181 2.67 0.51 -7.34
C MET A 181 1.26 1.02 -7.62
N PHE A 182 0.95 1.39 -8.88
CA PHE A 182 -0.37 1.87 -9.29
C PHE A 182 -1.04 0.98 -10.34
N CYS A 183 -0.53 -0.22 -10.60
CA CYS A 183 -1.08 -1.16 -11.59
C CYS A 183 -2.57 -1.40 -11.34
N LEU A 184 -3.42 -1.37 -12.38
CA LEU A 184 -4.88 -1.58 -12.27
C LEU A 184 -5.63 -0.56 -11.38
N SER A 185 -5.01 0.56 -11.01
CA SER A 185 -5.64 1.60 -10.19
C SER A 185 -6.19 2.77 -11.04
N PRO A 186 -7.14 3.58 -10.54
CA PRO A 186 -7.60 4.79 -11.21
C PRO A 186 -6.62 5.96 -11.10
N PHE A 187 -5.41 5.74 -10.59
CA PHE A 187 -4.46 6.79 -10.27
C PHE A 187 -4.04 7.60 -11.50
N ASN A 188 -4.14 8.93 -11.39
CA ASN A 188 -3.66 9.90 -12.38
C ASN A 188 -3.11 11.17 -11.69
N GLY A 189 -2.54 11.01 -10.49
CA GLY A 189 -1.98 12.11 -9.70
C GLY A 189 -0.68 12.67 -10.27
N ASP A 190 -0.31 13.88 -9.82
CA ASP A 190 0.96 14.49 -10.19
C ASP A 190 2.14 13.82 -9.47
N VAL A 191 3.10 13.36 -10.26
CA VAL A 191 4.36 12.73 -9.80
C VAL A 191 5.59 13.41 -10.41
N SER A 192 5.41 14.59 -11.01
CA SER A 192 6.45 15.30 -11.77
C SER A 192 7.63 15.75 -10.92
N ARG A 193 7.42 15.91 -9.61
CA ARG A 193 8.44 16.34 -8.63
C ARG A 193 9.18 15.18 -7.95
N TRP A 194 8.80 13.94 -8.23
CA TRP A 194 9.43 12.78 -7.61
C TRP A 194 10.88 12.61 -8.06
N ASN A 195 11.78 12.46 -7.08
CA ASN A 195 13.15 12.07 -7.33
C ASN A 195 13.25 10.53 -7.34
N VAL A 196 13.26 9.94 -8.54
CA VAL A 196 13.32 8.48 -8.73
C VAL A 196 14.74 7.95 -8.99
N SER A 197 15.78 8.75 -8.74
CA SER A 197 17.17 8.40 -9.09
C SER A 197 17.72 7.16 -8.38
N ASN A 198 17.12 6.72 -7.26
CA ASN A 198 17.49 5.49 -6.55
C ASN A 198 16.61 4.27 -6.91
N VAL A 199 15.56 4.47 -7.71
CA VAL A 199 14.66 3.38 -8.10
C VAL A 199 15.40 2.45 -9.07
N THR A 200 15.26 1.14 -8.82
CA THR A 200 15.84 0.08 -9.66
C THR A 200 14.76 -0.73 -10.38
N ASN A 201 13.54 -0.77 -9.85
CA ASN A 201 12.44 -1.56 -10.36
C ASN A 201 11.16 -0.72 -10.50
N MET A 202 10.66 -0.60 -11.72
CA MET A 202 9.41 0.08 -12.10
C MET A 202 8.48 -0.84 -12.93
N ASN A 203 8.68 -2.15 -12.83
CA ASN A 203 7.86 -3.14 -13.54
C ASN A 203 6.37 -2.86 -13.33
N ALA A 204 5.62 -2.70 -14.42
CA ALA A 204 4.17 -2.51 -14.47
C ALA A 204 3.62 -1.39 -13.57
N MET A 205 4.45 -0.40 -13.20
CA MET A 205 4.08 0.63 -12.22
C MET A 205 2.76 1.35 -12.55
N PHE A 206 2.50 1.61 -13.84
CA PHE A 206 1.29 2.25 -14.36
C PHE A 206 0.56 1.39 -15.41
N SER A 207 0.73 0.07 -15.38
CA SER A 207 0.02 -0.85 -16.28
C SER A 207 -1.49 -0.78 -16.04
N GLU A 208 -2.27 -0.71 -17.12
CA GLU A 208 -3.74 -0.66 -17.07
C GLU A 208 -4.30 0.51 -16.24
N THR A 209 -3.65 1.68 -16.32
CA THR A 209 -4.07 2.90 -15.60
C THR A 209 -4.47 4.04 -16.54
N PRO A 210 -5.30 5.00 -16.08
CA PRO A 210 -5.53 6.26 -16.81
C PRO A 210 -4.36 7.25 -16.70
N PHE A 211 -3.22 6.85 -16.13
CA PHE A 211 -2.11 7.74 -15.83
C PHE A 211 -1.53 8.38 -17.09
N ASN A 212 -1.44 9.71 -17.08
CA ASN A 212 -0.81 10.50 -18.15
C ASN A 212 -0.03 11.71 -17.56
N GLY A 213 0.51 11.55 -16.35
CA GLY A 213 1.29 12.58 -15.67
C GLY A 213 2.65 12.86 -16.34
N ASP A 214 3.22 14.03 -16.03
CA ASP A 214 4.55 14.39 -16.54
C ASP A 214 5.65 13.63 -15.79
N VAL A 215 6.41 12.83 -16.53
CA VAL A 215 7.58 12.08 -16.05
C VAL A 215 8.87 12.45 -16.80
N SER A 216 8.83 13.54 -17.56
CA SER A 216 9.92 13.92 -18.47
C SER A 216 11.23 14.28 -17.76
N ASN A 217 11.14 14.71 -16.50
CA ASN A 217 12.28 15.08 -15.66
C ASN A 217 12.80 13.94 -14.78
N TRP A 218 12.20 12.74 -14.84
CA TRP A 218 12.65 11.61 -14.05
C TRP A 218 14.06 11.16 -14.44
N ASP A 219 14.93 11.05 -13.45
CA ASP A 219 16.24 10.43 -13.61
C ASP A 219 16.13 8.91 -13.40
N VAL A 220 16.02 8.17 -14.50
CA VAL A 220 15.84 6.71 -14.50
C VAL A 220 17.16 5.93 -14.68
N HIS A 221 18.33 6.57 -14.51
CA HIS A 221 19.62 5.95 -14.83
C HIS A 221 19.94 4.67 -14.04
N ASN A 222 19.32 4.47 -12.87
CA ASN A 222 19.48 3.28 -12.03
C ASN A 222 18.41 2.21 -12.25
N VAL A 223 17.37 2.50 -13.03
CA VAL A 223 16.28 1.55 -13.26
C VAL A 223 16.77 0.43 -14.19
N THR A 224 16.68 -0.80 -13.71
CA THR A 224 17.07 -2.01 -14.46
C THR A 224 15.85 -2.74 -15.05
N ASN A 225 14.67 -2.57 -14.46
CA ASN A 225 13.44 -3.25 -14.87
C ASN A 225 12.28 -2.25 -15.08
N MET A 226 11.78 -2.16 -16.32
CA MET A 226 10.61 -1.36 -16.73
C MET A 226 9.62 -2.19 -17.56
N ILE A 227 9.61 -3.52 -17.39
CA ILE A 227 8.64 -4.41 -18.04
C ILE A 227 7.23 -3.85 -17.85
N LEU A 228 6.44 -3.78 -18.92
CA LEU A 228 5.01 -3.40 -18.88
C LEU A 228 4.68 -2.05 -18.19
N MET A 229 5.66 -1.18 -17.93
CA MET A 229 5.48 -0.01 -17.04
C MET A 229 4.26 0.87 -17.40
N PHE A 230 3.98 1.03 -18.69
CA PHE A 230 2.85 1.80 -19.22
C PHE A 230 1.94 0.95 -20.11
N GLU A 231 1.98 -0.38 -19.99
CA GLU A 231 1.15 -1.27 -20.80
C GLU A 231 -0.34 -0.96 -20.58
N GLN A 232 -1.12 -0.94 -21.66
CA GLN A 232 -2.54 -0.58 -21.67
C GLN A 232 -2.92 0.75 -21.00
N SER A 233 -1.97 1.66 -20.75
CA SER A 233 -2.23 2.95 -20.10
C SER A 233 -2.61 4.07 -21.08
N GLU A 234 -3.18 5.16 -20.54
CA GLU A 234 -3.42 6.42 -21.29
C GLU A 234 -2.15 7.28 -21.46
N PHE A 235 -0.98 6.76 -21.07
CA PHE A 235 0.27 7.52 -21.08
C PHE A 235 0.72 7.89 -22.49
N ASN A 236 1.00 9.18 -22.71
CA ASN A 236 1.53 9.75 -23.95
C ASN A 236 2.58 10.86 -23.70
N GLY A 237 3.24 10.82 -22.54
CA GLY A 237 4.23 11.81 -22.09
C GLY A 237 5.58 11.73 -22.80
N ASP A 238 6.44 12.74 -22.59
CA ASP A 238 7.81 12.73 -23.15
C ASP A 238 8.77 11.92 -22.27
N VAL A 239 9.32 10.85 -22.83
CA VAL A 239 10.36 10.00 -22.22
C VAL A 239 11.64 9.96 -23.08
N GLY A 240 11.76 10.84 -24.07
CA GLY A 240 12.84 10.81 -25.06
C GLY A 240 14.22 11.08 -24.47
N LYS A 241 14.29 11.79 -23.33
CA LYS A 241 15.54 12.17 -22.64
C LYS A 241 15.99 11.18 -21.58
N TRP A 242 15.22 10.13 -21.32
CA TRP A 242 15.55 9.14 -20.30
C TRP A 242 16.87 8.43 -20.61
N ASN A 243 17.75 8.37 -19.61
CA ASN A 243 18.97 7.57 -19.68
C ASN A 243 18.65 6.13 -19.26
N VAL A 244 18.37 5.26 -20.22
CA VAL A 244 18.04 3.85 -20.00
C VAL A 244 19.25 2.91 -20.12
N SER A 245 20.48 3.42 -19.96
CA SER A 245 21.70 2.62 -20.19
C SER A 245 21.88 1.42 -19.24
N LYS A 246 21.21 1.41 -18.08
CA LYS A 246 21.18 0.27 -17.16
C LYS A 246 19.92 -0.60 -17.29
N ALA A 247 18.95 -0.21 -18.10
CA ALA A 247 17.74 -0.99 -18.28
C ALA A 247 18.08 -2.31 -18.98
N THR A 248 17.82 -3.42 -18.29
CA THR A 248 18.02 -4.77 -18.83
C THR A 248 16.74 -5.36 -19.40
N ASN A 249 15.58 -4.88 -18.93
CA ASN A 249 14.30 -5.33 -19.44
C ASN A 249 13.29 -4.17 -19.54
N VAL A 250 12.77 -3.95 -20.74
CA VAL A 250 11.72 -2.98 -21.09
C VAL A 250 10.60 -3.66 -21.90
N GLU A 251 10.50 -4.99 -21.85
CA GLU A 251 9.52 -5.77 -22.59
C GLU A 251 8.09 -5.29 -22.32
N GLY A 252 7.31 -5.09 -23.39
CA GLY A 252 5.91 -4.66 -23.30
C GLY A 252 5.70 -3.26 -22.69
N MET A 253 6.76 -2.48 -22.42
CA MET A 253 6.65 -1.22 -21.64
C MET A 253 5.56 -0.26 -22.13
N PHE A 254 5.32 -0.20 -23.43
CA PHE A 254 4.31 0.67 -24.05
C PHE A 254 3.22 -0.11 -24.79
N GLU A 255 3.14 -1.43 -24.64
CA GLU A 255 2.18 -2.26 -25.36
C GLU A 255 0.76 -1.77 -25.13
N ASN A 256 -0.01 -1.54 -26.20
CA ASN A 256 -1.38 -1.02 -26.15
C ASN A 256 -1.58 0.34 -25.45
N SER A 257 -0.51 1.05 -25.09
CA SER A 257 -0.57 2.40 -24.50
C SER A 257 -1.03 3.46 -25.51
N ALA A 258 -1.49 4.61 -25.02
CA ALA A 258 -1.78 5.77 -25.87
C ALA A 258 -0.56 6.24 -26.68
N MET A 259 0.65 6.14 -26.13
CA MET A 259 1.91 6.45 -26.81
C MET A 259 2.16 5.54 -28.03
N GLU A 260 1.98 4.22 -27.86
CA GLU A 260 2.16 3.27 -28.96
C GLU A 260 1.11 3.49 -30.05
N LYS A 261 -0.16 3.63 -29.67
CA LYS A 261 -1.27 3.93 -30.59
C LYS A 261 -1.04 5.23 -31.37
N ALA A 262 -0.38 6.22 -30.76
CA ALA A 262 -0.02 7.48 -31.40
C ALA A 262 1.26 7.41 -32.26
N GLY A 263 1.98 6.28 -32.28
CA GLY A 263 3.24 6.14 -33.01
C GLY A 263 4.40 6.96 -32.43
N LYS A 264 4.34 7.31 -31.15
CA LYS A 264 5.28 8.22 -30.47
C LYS A 264 6.37 7.52 -29.66
N LEU A 265 6.58 6.22 -29.91
CA LEU A 265 7.60 5.44 -29.20
C LEU A 265 9.00 6.08 -29.29
N PRO A 266 9.74 6.21 -28.18
CA PRO A 266 11.03 6.88 -28.15
C PRO A 266 12.10 6.08 -28.91
N ALA A 267 13.12 6.78 -29.42
CA ALA A 267 14.18 6.16 -30.22
C ALA A 267 14.94 5.06 -29.46
N TRP A 268 15.19 5.26 -28.16
CA TRP A 268 15.90 4.28 -27.33
C TRP A 268 15.12 2.97 -27.18
N TYR A 269 13.78 3.00 -27.17
CA TYR A 269 12.94 1.80 -27.00
C TYR A 269 13.02 0.88 -28.22
N LYS A 270 13.19 1.44 -29.42
CA LYS A 270 13.33 0.66 -30.67
C LYS A 270 14.57 -0.24 -30.68
N ASN A 271 15.60 0.12 -29.90
CA ASN A 271 16.83 -0.69 -29.79
C ASN A 271 16.64 -1.97 -28.97
N PHE A 272 15.55 -2.09 -28.20
CA PHE A 272 15.22 -3.29 -27.41
C PHE A 272 14.30 -4.26 -28.14
N ARG A 273 13.74 -3.88 -29.30
CA ARG A 273 12.85 -4.73 -30.12
C ARG A 273 13.60 -5.59 -31.16
N ILE A 274 14.88 -5.89 -30.93
CA ILE A 274 15.73 -6.68 -31.84
C ILE A 274 15.72 -8.15 -31.42
#